data_AF-A0A7J7KZS9-F1
#
_entry.id   AF-A0A7J7KZS9-F1
#
_cell.length_a   1.000
_cell.length_b   1.000
_cell.length_c   1.000
_cell.angle_alpha   90.00
_cell.angle_beta   90.00
_cell.angle_gamma   90.00
#
_symmetry.space_group_name_H-M   'P 1'
#
loop_
_entity.id
_entity.type
_entity.pdbx_description
1 polymer ?
#
loop_
_entity_poly.entity_id
_entity_poly.type
_entity_poly.pdbx_seq_one_letter_code
_entity_poly.pdbx_strand_id
1 'polypeptide(L)'
;MHLDLVIDPLGILHPTNNLRHQLPLPLVSAYSSFAIPTADPGIEKEKTRMDLKTNEPFFTNCTRDFLGTVDYIFYSANSLMVESLLELVDVGCLQLETGLPSPACSSDHIALLAEFRFMPRMRR
;
A
#
# COMPACT_ATOMS: atom_id res chain seq x y z
N MET A 1 1.35 -26.82 -18.57
CA MET A 1 2.53 -25.95 -18.76
C MET A 1 2.64 -25.66 -20.25
N HIS A 2 2.79 -24.39 -20.62
CA HIS A 2 2.83 -23.97 -22.04
C HIS A 2 4.13 -24.44 -22.71
N LEU A 3 4.07 -24.96 -23.93
CA LEU A 3 5.21 -25.56 -24.64
C LEU A 3 6.37 -24.55 -24.84
N ASP A 4 6.02 -23.27 -24.98
CA ASP A 4 6.99 -22.18 -25.19
C ASP A 4 7.91 -21.91 -23.98
N LEU A 5 7.55 -22.37 -22.78
CA LEU A 5 8.40 -22.22 -21.59
C LEU A 5 9.55 -23.24 -21.52
N VAL A 6 9.57 -24.22 -22.44
CA VAL A 6 10.58 -25.28 -22.52
C VAL A 6 11.79 -24.86 -23.35
N ILE A 7 11.65 -23.81 -24.17
CA ILE A 7 12.70 -23.35 -25.09
C ILE A 7 13.41 -22.15 -24.45
N ASP A 8 14.49 -22.43 -23.71
CA ASP A 8 15.37 -21.40 -23.14
C ASP A 8 16.80 -21.51 -23.70
N PRO A 9 17.03 -21.06 -24.95
CA PRO A 9 18.34 -21.16 -25.60
C PRO A 9 19.41 -20.28 -24.96
N LEU A 10 19.02 -19.34 -24.09
CA LEU A 10 19.92 -18.37 -23.45
C LEU A 10 20.11 -18.61 -21.95
N GLY A 11 19.45 -19.62 -21.37
CA GLY A 11 19.55 -19.91 -19.93
C GLY A 11 18.94 -18.83 -19.04
N ILE A 12 18.05 -17.97 -19.57
CA ILE A 12 17.41 -16.87 -18.83
C ILE A 12 16.31 -17.42 -17.91
N LEU A 13 15.66 -18.51 -18.33
CA LEU A 13 14.57 -19.19 -17.62
C LEU A 13 15.12 -20.26 -16.66
N HIS A 14 16.05 -19.87 -15.80
CA HIS A 14 16.48 -20.71 -14.67
C HIS A 14 15.44 -20.68 -13.52
N PRO A 15 15.43 -21.72 -12.66
CA PRO A 15 14.44 -22.81 -12.61
C PRO A 15 12.99 -22.39 -12.25
N THR A 16 12.03 -23.23 -12.65
CA THR A 16 10.57 -23.15 -12.39
C THR A 16 10.15 -23.21 -10.92
N ASN A 17 11.10 -23.22 -9.98
CA ASN A 17 10.75 -22.89 -8.61
C ASN A 17 10.39 -21.41 -8.66
N ASN A 18 9.09 -21.12 -8.54
CA ASN A 18 8.52 -19.80 -8.28
C ASN A 18 9.60 -18.87 -7.74
N LEU A 19 9.80 -17.69 -8.35
CA LEU A 19 10.57 -16.59 -7.77
C LEU A 19 10.03 -16.34 -6.34
N ARG A 20 10.45 -17.17 -5.40
CA ARG A 20 10.20 -17.07 -3.99
C ARG A 20 11.19 -16.01 -3.61
N HIS A 21 10.77 -14.77 -3.79
CA HIS A 21 11.39 -13.63 -3.16
C HIS A 21 11.28 -13.91 -1.65
N GLN A 22 12.23 -14.68 -1.11
CA GLN A 22 12.48 -14.73 0.32
C GLN A 22 13.02 -13.35 0.64
N LEU A 23 12.10 -12.40 0.81
CA LEU A 23 12.42 -11.09 1.32
C LEU A 23 12.97 -11.36 2.73
N PRO A 24 14.27 -11.10 2.98
CA PRO A 24 14.89 -11.43 4.27
C PRO A 24 14.31 -10.60 5.42
N LEU A 25 13.47 -9.61 5.11
CA LEU A 25 12.78 -8.72 6.04
C LEU A 25 11.29 -8.73 5.72
N PRO A 26 10.40 -8.78 6.74
CA PRO A 26 8.96 -8.66 6.50
C PRO A 26 8.67 -7.28 5.90
N LEU A 27 8.09 -7.27 4.69
CA LEU A 27 7.52 -6.06 4.12
C LEU A 27 6.16 -5.81 4.79
N VAL A 28 5.94 -4.57 5.19
CA VAL A 28 4.70 -4.12 5.83
C VAL A 28 4.16 -2.93 5.04
N SER A 29 2.83 -2.86 4.89
CA SER A 29 2.18 -1.70 4.30
C SER A 29 2.24 -0.53 5.28
N ALA A 30 2.75 0.63 4.86
CA ALA A 30 2.85 1.81 5.72
C ALA A 30 1.49 2.21 6.31
N TYR A 31 0.44 2.22 5.49
CA TYR A 31 -0.91 2.63 5.88
C TYR A 31 -1.64 1.62 6.78
N SER A 32 -1.17 0.37 6.87
CA SER A 32 -1.71 -0.60 7.85
C SER A 32 -1.49 -0.16 9.31
N SER A 33 -0.56 0.77 9.56
CA SER A 33 -0.34 1.36 10.88
C SER A 33 -1.55 2.12 11.42
N PHE A 34 -2.42 2.66 10.56
CA PHE A 34 -3.67 3.29 11.00
C PHE A 34 -4.64 2.29 11.61
N ALA A 35 -4.58 1.00 11.25
CA ALA A 35 -5.44 -0.03 11.83
C ALA A 35 -4.99 -0.44 13.24
N ILE A 36 -3.79 -0.03 13.69
CA ILE A 36 -3.27 -0.40 15.00
C ILE A 36 -3.95 0.43 16.11
N PRO A 37 -4.39 -0.19 17.23
CA PRO A 37 -4.89 0.54 18.38
C PRO A 37 -3.85 1.50 18.98
N THR A 38 -4.10 2.81 18.92
CA THR A 38 -3.25 3.85 19.53
C THR A 38 -4.12 4.87 20.24
N ALA A 39 -3.63 5.49 21.32
CA ALA A 39 -4.37 6.50 22.07
C ALA A 39 -4.40 7.90 21.40
N ASP A 40 -3.90 8.02 20.17
CA ASP A 40 -3.86 9.28 19.40
C ASP A 40 -5.23 9.54 18.73
N PRO A 41 -5.95 10.62 19.09
CA PRO A 41 -7.23 10.98 18.48
C PRO A 41 -7.17 11.18 16.96
N GLY A 42 -6.02 11.58 16.41
CA GLY A 42 -5.85 11.76 14.96
C GLY A 42 -5.93 10.43 14.21
N ILE A 43 -5.37 9.37 14.79
CA ILE A 43 -5.36 8.02 14.22
C ILE A 43 -6.75 7.37 14.31
N GLU A 44 -7.53 7.67 15.35
CA GLU A 44 -8.92 7.18 15.48
C GLU A 44 -9.81 7.63 14.32
N LYS A 45 -9.60 8.85 13.81
CA LYS A 45 -10.29 9.32 12.61
C LYS A 45 -9.89 8.51 11.38
N GLU A 46 -8.60 8.25 11.18
CA GLU A 46 -8.12 7.47 10.03
C GLU A 46 -8.59 6.02 10.05
N LYS A 47 -8.76 5.40 11.23
CA LYS A 47 -9.35 4.06 11.35
C LYS A 47 -10.72 3.94 10.70
N THR A 48 -11.53 5.00 10.74
CA THR A 48 -12.85 5.00 10.12
C THR A 48 -12.80 4.95 8.60
N ARG A 49 -11.61 5.11 8.00
CA ARG A 49 -11.35 5.08 6.55
C ARG A 49 -10.61 3.81 6.11
N MET A 50 -10.45 2.85 7.03
CA MET A 50 -9.74 1.57 6.82
C MET A 50 -10.72 0.39 6.88
N ASP A 51 -10.49 -0.62 6.05
CA ASP A 51 -11.09 -1.95 6.24
C ASP A 51 -10.27 -2.72 7.29
N LEU A 52 -10.85 -2.92 8.47
CA LEU A 52 -10.21 -3.63 9.59
C LEU A 52 -9.96 -5.12 9.31
N LYS A 53 -10.60 -5.71 8.29
CA LYS A 53 -10.39 -7.11 7.92
C LYS A 53 -9.10 -7.28 7.13
N THR A 54 -8.78 -6.33 6.24
CA THR A 54 -7.59 -6.37 5.38
C THR A 54 -6.46 -5.49 5.91
N ASN A 55 -6.75 -4.54 6.81
CA ASN A 55 -5.88 -3.44 7.25
C ASN A 55 -5.43 -2.53 6.09
N GLU A 56 -6.34 -2.29 5.15
CA GLU A 56 -6.13 -1.44 3.99
C GLU A 56 -7.06 -0.23 4.03
N PRO A 57 -6.69 0.90 3.39
CA PRO A 57 -7.66 1.97 3.12
C PRO A 57 -8.87 1.43 2.37
N PHE A 58 -10.03 2.09 2.48
CA PHE A 58 -11.18 1.70 1.66
C PHE A 58 -10.92 1.86 0.17
N PHE A 59 -10.14 2.87 -0.21
CA PHE A 59 -9.76 3.08 -1.59
C PHE A 59 -8.48 3.90 -1.72
N THR A 60 -7.76 3.64 -2.80
CA THR A 60 -6.71 4.50 -3.33
C THR A 60 -6.98 4.88 -4.79
N ASN A 61 -7.86 4.14 -5.47
CA ASN A 61 -8.43 4.52 -6.76
C ASN A 61 -9.95 4.70 -6.63
N CYS A 62 -10.47 5.79 -7.18
CA CYS A 62 -11.88 6.14 -7.14
C CYS A 62 -12.34 6.63 -8.53
N THR A 63 -12.83 5.71 -9.34
CA THR A 63 -13.50 6.02 -10.61
C THR A 63 -15.02 5.86 -10.45
N ARG A 64 -15.78 6.14 -11.52
CA ARG A 64 -17.23 5.90 -11.54
C ARG A 64 -17.60 4.43 -11.32
N ASP A 65 -16.79 3.52 -11.86
CA ASP A 65 -17.11 2.10 -11.94
C ASP A 65 -16.28 1.24 -10.98
N PHE A 66 -15.23 1.80 -10.37
CA PHE A 66 -14.35 1.09 -9.44
C PHE A 66 -13.95 1.97 -8.26
N LEU A 67 -14.06 1.40 -7.07
CA LEU A 67 -13.59 1.98 -5.82
C LEU A 67 -12.83 0.89 -5.06
N GLY A 68 -11.55 1.09 -4.81
CA GLY A 68 -10.74 0.10 -4.10
C GLY A 68 -9.28 0.48 -3.93
N THR A 69 -8.57 -0.31 -3.14
CA THR A 69 -7.15 -0.11 -2.82
C THR A 69 -6.28 -0.95 -3.75
N VAL A 70 -5.49 -0.25 -4.56
CA VAL A 70 -4.57 -0.84 -5.54
C VAL A 70 -3.14 -0.28 -5.43
N ASP A 71 -2.95 0.74 -4.60
CA ASP A 71 -1.68 1.43 -4.40
C ASP A 71 -1.15 1.16 -2.99
N TYR A 72 0.15 0.90 -2.87
CA TYR A 72 0.78 0.54 -1.60
C TYR A 72 2.17 1.14 -1.47
N ILE A 73 2.50 1.58 -0.26
CA ILE A 73 3.88 1.87 0.14
C ILE A 73 4.32 0.75 1.09
N PHE A 74 5.13 -0.18 0.57
CA PHE A 74 5.72 -1.24 1.38
C PHE A 74 7.10 -0.83 1.88
N TYR A 75 7.38 -1.12 3.16
CA TYR A 75 8.68 -0.85 3.76
C TYR A 75 9.17 -2.03 4.61
N SER A 76 10.48 -2.07 4.85
CA SER A 76 11.10 -3.07 5.73
C SER A 76 11.04 -2.61 7.19
N ALA A 77 10.14 -3.21 7.98
CA ALA A 77 9.90 -2.82 9.38
C ALA A 77 11.11 -3.02 10.33
N ASN A 78 12.13 -3.75 9.89
CA ASN A 78 13.36 -3.96 10.67
C ASN A 78 14.38 -2.81 10.54
N SER A 79 14.24 -1.93 9.54
CA SER A 79 15.20 -0.87 9.25
C SER A 79 14.58 0.52 9.16
N LEU A 80 13.26 0.59 8.99
CA LEU A 80 12.53 1.84 8.86
C LEU A 80 11.35 1.82 9.83
N MET A 81 11.02 2.99 10.38
CA MET A 81 9.79 3.24 11.12
C MET A 81 9.02 4.34 10.42
N VAL A 82 7.69 4.21 10.38
CA VAL A 82 6.80 5.27 9.90
C VAL A 82 6.75 6.37 10.95
N GLU A 83 7.10 7.59 10.56
CA GLU A 83 7.01 8.79 11.41
C GLU A 83 5.66 9.48 11.23
N SER A 84 5.27 9.68 9.99
CA SER A 84 4.04 10.36 9.62
C SER A 84 3.48 9.79 8.32
N LEU A 85 2.16 9.89 8.18
CA LEU A 85 1.42 9.47 7.00
C LEU A 85 0.47 10.59 6.61
N LEU A 86 0.28 10.78 5.31
CA LEU A 86 -0.77 11.67 4.81
C LEU A 86 -2.15 11.07 5.10
N GLU A 87 -3.06 11.90 5.64
CA GLU A 87 -4.45 11.53 5.94
C GLU A 87 -5.16 10.93 4.72
N LEU A 88 -6.02 9.94 4.95
CA LEU A 88 -6.83 9.35 3.89
C LEU A 88 -7.98 10.30 3.51
N VAL A 89 -8.41 10.23 2.25
CA VAL A 89 -9.56 11.03 1.80
C VAL A 89 -10.85 10.38 2.27
N ASP A 90 -11.79 11.19 2.77
CA ASP A 90 -13.11 10.70 3.15
C ASP A 90 -13.96 10.41 1.90
N VAL A 91 -14.65 9.26 1.90
CA VAL A 91 -15.54 8.83 0.81
C VAL A 91 -16.62 9.88 0.54
N GLY A 92 -17.15 10.51 1.62
CA GLY A 92 -18.20 11.53 1.53
C GLY A 92 -17.76 12.78 0.76
N CYS A 93 -16.48 13.15 0.81
CA CYS A 93 -15.95 14.29 0.08
C CYS A 93 -15.92 14.07 -1.44
N LEU A 94 -15.77 12.82 -1.90
CA LEU A 94 -15.66 12.48 -3.33
C LEU A 94 -17.02 12.22 -3.98
N GLN A 95 -18.04 11.82 -3.20
CA GLN A 95 -19.39 11.61 -3.72
C GLN A 95 -20.03 12.88 -4.31
N LEU A 96 -19.57 14.08 -3.90
CA LEU A 96 -20.01 15.35 -4.47
C LEU A 96 -19.55 15.56 -5.93
N GLU A 97 -18.47 14.91 -6.38
CA GLU A 97 -17.85 15.20 -7.68
C GLU A 97 -18.05 14.12 -8.76
N THR A 98 -18.95 13.14 -8.56
CA THR A 98 -19.22 12.03 -9.51
C THR A 98 -18.06 11.03 -9.69
N GLY A 99 -17.00 11.14 -8.87
CA GLY A 99 -15.77 10.34 -8.91
C GLY A 99 -14.54 11.16 -9.30
N LEU A 100 -13.38 10.50 -9.38
CA LEU A 100 -12.14 11.08 -9.90
C LEU A 100 -11.84 10.59 -11.33
N PRO A 101 -11.07 11.35 -12.15
CA PRO A 101 -10.54 12.69 -11.87
C PRO A 101 -11.62 13.78 -11.87
N SER A 102 -11.32 14.92 -11.24
CA SER A 102 -12.21 16.06 -11.06
C SER A 102 -11.48 17.41 -11.24
N PRO A 103 -12.17 18.56 -11.30
CA PRO A 103 -11.52 19.86 -11.39
C PRO A 103 -10.53 20.15 -10.25
N ALA A 104 -10.76 19.58 -9.06
CA ALA A 104 -9.86 19.71 -7.91
C ALA A 104 -8.73 18.67 -7.90
N CYS A 105 -8.88 17.55 -8.61
CA CYS A 105 -7.91 16.45 -8.60
C CYS A 105 -7.75 15.81 -9.99
N SER A 106 -6.57 15.97 -10.59
CA SER A 106 -6.31 15.54 -11.97
C SER A 106 -6.07 14.04 -12.15
N SER A 107 -6.15 13.24 -11.08
CA SER A 107 -5.87 11.80 -11.05
C SER A 107 -7.07 11.06 -10.47
N ASP A 108 -7.35 9.86 -10.96
CA ASP A 108 -8.30 8.91 -10.37
C ASP A 108 -7.75 8.16 -9.16
N HIS A 109 -6.44 8.25 -8.95
CA HIS A 109 -5.74 7.75 -7.76
C HIS A 109 -5.50 8.86 -6.72
N ILE A 110 -5.66 8.52 -5.44
CA ILE A 110 -5.29 9.31 -4.28
C ILE A 110 -3.80 9.12 -3.99
N ALA A 111 -3.09 10.23 -3.79
CA ALA A 111 -1.68 10.19 -3.44
C ALA A 111 -1.48 9.56 -2.05
N LEU A 112 -0.56 8.59 -1.98
CA LEU A 112 -0.04 8.08 -0.72
C LEU A 112 1.29 8.78 -0.41
N LEU A 113 1.48 9.15 0.85
CA LEU A 113 2.72 9.77 1.30
C LEU A 113 3.06 9.27 2.70
N ALA A 114 4.32 8.89 2.87
CA ALA A 114 4.85 8.39 4.13
C ALA A 114 6.22 9.01 4.41
N GLU A 115 6.41 9.45 5.64
CA GLU A 115 7.72 9.83 6.18
C GLU A 115 8.29 8.67 6.97
N PHE A 116 9.56 8.35 6.72
CA PHE A 116 10.25 7.26 7.40
C PHE A 116 11.50 7.73 8.13
N ARG A 117 11.74 7.12 9.29
CA ARG A 117 13.01 7.22 10.03
C ARG A 117 13.79 5.91 9.91
N PHE A 118 15.10 6.00 9.65
CA PHE A 118 15.99 4.85 9.73
C PHE A 118 16.19 4.42 11.18
N MET A 119 15.97 3.14 11.44
CA MET A 119 16.24 2.53 12.73
C MET A 119 17.69 2.05 12.81
N PRO A 120 18.40 2.31 13.92
CA PRO A 120 19.73 1.77 14.13
C PRO A 120 19.69 0.24 14.02
N ARG A 121 20.57 -0.35 13.22
CA ARG A 121 20.76 -1.80 13.24
C ARG A 121 21.26 -2.19 14.63
N MET A 122 20.47 -2.99 15.34
CA MET A 122 20.97 -3.72 16.51
C MET A 122 22.14 -4.59 16.00
N ARG A 123 23.37 -4.20 16.35
CA ARG A 123 24.56 -5.03 16.11
C ARG A 123 24.34 -6.32 16.89
N ARG A 124 24.10 -7.42 16.17
CA ARG A 124 24.19 -8.77 16.72
C ARG A 124 25.66 -9.12 16.95
#